data_AF-A0AAV9BEQ8-F1
#
_entry.id   AF-A0AAV9BEQ8-F1
#
_cell.length_a   1.000
_cell.length_b   1.000
_cell.length_c   1.000
_cell.angle_alpha   90.00
_cell.angle_beta   90.00
_cell.angle_gamma   90.00
#
_symmetry.space_group_name_H-M   'P 1'
#
loop_
_entity.id
_entity.type
_entity.pdbx_description
1 polymer ?
#
loop_
_entity_poly.entity_id
_entity_poly.type
_entity_poly.pdbx_seq_one_letter_code
_entity_poly.pdbx_strand_id
1 'polypeptide(L)'
;MGEGGMYGEYVTVRGGSVSNDGWSLVSKKHMGNKKMEFTRDVTLRLGGSTASVYDVENLMGVETMVEQTNMEAEKQIKFFQGCVAAAFSERDQAIIEAEKVKEGQEVMQQKIFDLENRLEELQLAYQEEKKVHDIDQKELFRFKEQNEAFERVINKFYEIRQSARGHSEDSNLEDKYACLLQDPTERWNFSDNRETATSKYIASLEEELKSLRYMVENLQNNLRVGVEIERHLKGKVCLLEEKQITSDYMMNKGLSGLRNFHTQKKNEIMNLLVEEGSRIGSMLVEVQEKMREFHLNKDLEGHVESTCDDTECRDVHISSDINASIGTEVVVH
;
A
#
# COMPACT_ATOMS: atom_id res chain seq x y z
N MET A 1 5.13 -10.45 -11.44
CA MET A 1 5.60 -11.85 -11.44
C MET A 1 7.11 -11.75 -11.46
N GLY A 2 7.88 -12.18 -10.45
CA GLY A 2 7.67 -13.36 -9.59
C GLY A 2 8.09 -14.60 -10.38
N GLU A 3 8.96 -15.50 -9.91
CA GLU A 3 9.43 -15.83 -8.55
C GLU A 3 10.94 -15.53 -8.33
N GLY A 4 11.59 -15.74 -7.18
CA GLY A 4 11.12 -16.12 -5.82
C GLY A 4 12.29 -16.47 -4.89
N GLY A 5 12.84 -15.47 -4.19
CA GLY A 5 13.94 -15.66 -3.25
C GLY A 5 13.49 -16.25 -1.91
N MET A 6 13.84 -17.51 -1.64
CA MET A 6 13.66 -18.14 -0.32
C MET A 6 14.71 -17.62 0.67
N TYR A 7 14.25 -17.09 1.81
CA TYR A 7 15.11 -16.73 2.94
C TYR A 7 15.48 -17.99 3.74
N GLY A 8 16.75 -18.08 4.17
CA GLY A 8 17.23 -19.04 5.17
C GLY A 8 17.70 -18.29 6.42
N GLU A 9 17.42 -18.84 7.60
CA GLU A 9 17.54 -18.11 8.87
C GLU A 9 18.98 -17.96 9.41
N TYR A 10 19.17 -16.92 10.22
CA TYR A 10 20.35 -16.73 11.06
C TYR A 10 20.39 -17.74 12.21
N VAL A 11 21.54 -18.36 12.45
CA VAL A 11 21.87 -18.95 13.77
C VAL A 11 23.22 -18.42 14.24
N THR A 12 23.18 -17.53 15.24
CA THR A 12 24.37 -16.96 15.86
C THR A 12 24.96 -17.95 16.88
N VAL A 13 26.19 -18.42 16.66
CA VAL A 13 26.94 -19.17 17.68
C VAL A 13 27.86 -18.20 18.42
N ARG A 14 27.64 -18.04 19.73
CA ARG A 14 28.50 -17.21 20.60
C ARG A 14 29.86 -17.86 20.81
N GLY A 15 30.89 -17.03 20.98
CA GLY A 15 32.26 -17.49 21.15
C GLY A 15 32.48 -18.36 22.40
N GLY A 16 33.32 -19.39 22.24
CA GLY A 16 33.95 -20.12 23.33
C GLY A 16 35.39 -19.64 23.50
N SER A 17 35.65 -18.80 24.50
CA SER A 17 37.01 -18.41 24.88
C SER A 17 37.73 -19.57 25.57
N VAL A 18 38.64 -20.25 24.86
CA VAL A 18 39.48 -21.29 25.46
C VAL A 18 40.55 -20.62 26.33
N SER A 19 40.38 -20.72 27.65
CA SER A 19 41.31 -20.16 28.64
C SER A 19 42.67 -20.85 28.53
N ASN A 20 43.73 -20.10 28.23
CA ASN A 20 45.08 -20.65 28.01
C ASN A 20 45.91 -20.67 29.30
N ASP A 21 45.31 -21.17 30.38
CA ASP A 21 45.90 -21.28 31.72
C ASP A 21 45.69 -22.71 32.24
N GLY A 22 46.74 -23.38 32.76
CA GLY A 22 46.54 -24.66 33.45
C GLY A 22 47.73 -25.61 33.63
N TRP A 23 48.86 -25.44 32.93
CA TRP A 23 50.00 -26.37 33.01
C TRP A 23 51.31 -25.72 33.51
N SER A 24 51.19 -24.98 34.60
CA SER A 24 52.35 -24.56 35.42
C SER A 24 52.96 -25.76 36.16
N LEU A 25 54.28 -25.73 36.38
CA LEU A 25 55.01 -26.82 37.03
C LEU A 25 54.57 -27.04 38.49
N VAL A 26 54.01 -28.20 38.79
CA VAL A 26 54.01 -28.76 40.16
C VAL A 26 55.09 -29.83 40.30
N SER A 27 56.31 -29.33 40.48
CA SER A 27 57.46 -29.94 41.17
C SER A 27 57.52 -31.48 41.30
N LYS A 28 58.50 -32.10 40.62
CA LYS A 28 59.01 -33.44 40.93
C LYS A 28 59.49 -33.51 42.39
N LYS A 29 58.66 -33.98 43.33
CA LYS A 29 59.04 -34.12 44.74
C LYS A 29 58.47 -35.35 45.46
N HIS A 30 58.51 -36.51 44.78
CA HIS A 30 58.20 -37.82 45.40
C HIS A 30 59.04 -39.02 44.93
N MET A 31 60.03 -38.82 44.06
CA MET A 31 60.86 -39.90 43.49
C MET A 31 62.24 -40.06 44.16
N GLY A 32 62.47 -39.41 45.31
CA GLY A 32 63.74 -39.48 46.04
C GLY A 32 63.85 -40.65 47.03
N ASN A 33 62.78 -40.99 47.77
CA ASN A 33 62.91 -41.83 48.96
C ASN A 33 62.93 -43.34 48.70
N LYS A 34 62.27 -43.84 47.65
CA LYS A 34 62.20 -45.30 47.39
C LYS A 34 63.55 -45.95 47.03
N LYS A 35 64.60 -45.17 46.72
CA LYS A 35 65.96 -45.68 46.50
C LYS A 35 66.80 -45.76 47.79
N MET A 36 66.24 -45.40 48.96
CA MET A 36 66.94 -45.43 50.27
C MET A 36 66.35 -46.40 51.30
N GLU A 37 65.14 -46.94 51.08
CA GLU A 37 64.58 -47.99 51.94
C GLU A 37 65.04 -49.39 51.50
N PHE A 38 65.07 -49.68 50.19
CA PHE A 38 65.48 -50.99 49.67
C PHE A 38 66.94 -51.34 50.00
N THR A 39 67.83 -50.35 50.04
CA THR A 39 69.24 -50.50 50.41
C THR A 39 69.48 -50.60 51.92
N ARG A 40 68.46 -50.44 52.77
CA ARG A 40 68.60 -50.48 54.23
C ARG A 40 68.20 -51.81 54.87
N ASP A 41 67.29 -52.56 54.24
CA ASP A 41 66.76 -53.81 54.81
C ASP A 41 67.66 -55.04 54.52
N VAL A 42 68.48 -54.98 53.46
CA VAL A 42 69.44 -56.05 53.10
C VAL A 42 70.62 -56.11 54.08
N THR A 43 71.04 -54.98 54.67
CA THR A 43 72.27 -54.88 55.48
C THR A 43 72.11 -55.40 56.93
N LEU A 44 70.91 -55.82 57.35
CA LEU A 44 70.64 -56.27 58.73
C LEU A 44 70.25 -57.76 58.87
N ARG A 45 70.52 -58.59 57.85
CA ARG A 45 70.27 -60.06 57.91
C ARG A 45 71.49 -60.95 57.58
N LEU A 46 72.71 -60.44 57.65
CA LEU A 46 73.94 -61.24 57.59
C LEU A 46 74.69 -61.27 58.94
N GLY A 47 73.96 -61.65 59.98
CA GLY A 47 74.46 -61.87 61.34
C GLY A 47 74.69 -63.35 61.65
N GLY A 48 75.63 -63.99 60.94
CA GLY A 48 76.05 -65.38 61.17
C GLY A 48 75.43 -66.43 60.25
N SER A 49 76.00 -67.64 60.31
CA SER A 49 75.85 -68.75 59.36
C SER A 49 76.50 -68.52 57.99
N THR A 50 76.85 -69.62 57.31
CA THR A 50 77.66 -69.62 56.09
C THR A 50 76.82 -69.30 54.87
N ALA A 51 76.96 -68.09 54.32
CA ALA A 51 76.46 -67.76 52.99
C ALA A 51 77.10 -68.70 51.95
N SER A 52 76.28 -69.35 51.14
CA SER A 52 76.76 -70.19 50.03
C SER A 52 76.98 -69.33 48.78
N VAL A 53 77.74 -69.84 47.81
CA VAL A 53 77.99 -69.11 46.55
C VAL A 53 76.68 -68.72 45.85
N TYR A 54 75.67 -69.60 45.92
CA TYR A 54 74.33 -69.40 45.35
C TYR A 54 73.60 -68.14 45.83
N ASP A 55 73.84 -67.70 47.07
CA ASP A 55 73.15 -66.53 47.65
C ASP A 55 73.67 -65.22 47.04
N VAL A 56 74.96 -65.18 46.67
CA VAL A 56 75.59 -64.03 45.99
C VAL A 56 75.28 -64.04 44.49
N GLU A 57 75.24 -65.22 43.86
CA GLU A 57 74.80 -65.37 42.46
C GLU A 57 73.35 -64.90 42.26
N ASN A 58 72.44 -65.24 43.17
CA ASN A 58 71.06 -64.73 43.13
C ASN A 58 70.98 -63.20 43.23
N LEU A 59 71.80 -62.57 44.09
CA LEU A 59 71.76 -61.12 44.26
C LEU A 59 72.28 -60.39 43.01
N MET A 60 73.37 -60.87 42.38
CA MET A 60 73.85 -60.37 41.09
C MET A 60 72.82 -60.59 39.97
N GLY A 61 72.10 -61.72 39.98
CA GLY A 61 71.00 -62.00 39.05
C GLY A 61 69.86 -60.98 39.15
N VAL A 62 69.50 -60.56 40.37
CA VAL A 62 68.50 -59.50 40.58
C VAL A 62 69.02 -58.13 40.14
N GLU A 63 70.27 -57.78 40.48
CA GLU A 63 70.85 -56.47 40.13
C GLU A 63 70.98 -56.29 38.60
N THR A 64 71.48 -57.30 37.90
CA THR A 64 71.55 -57.31 36.42
C THR A 64 70.18 -57.28 35.75
N MET A 65 69.14 -57.92 36.32
CA MET A 65 67.76 -57.81 35.83
C MET A 65 67.17 -56.41 36.05
N VAL A 66 67.47 -55.76 37.17
CA VAL A 66 67.08 -54.36 37.44
C VAL A 66 67.77 -53.42 36.45
N GLU A 67 69.04 -53.65 36.12
CA GLU A 67 69.77 -52.83 35.14
C GLU A 67 69.24 -53.03 33.71
N GLN A 68 68.90 -54.27 33.31
CA GLN A 68 68.22 -54.56 32.04
C GLN A 68 66.85 -53.87 31.92
N THR A 69 66.02 -53.93 32.97
CA THR A 69 64.70 -53.27 32.96
C THR A 69 64.82 -51.75 32.98
N ASN A 70 65.82 -51.17 33.64
CA ASN A 70 66.10 -49.74 33.58
C ASN A 70 66.60 -49.29 32.19
N MET A 71 67.47 -50.07 31.53
CA MET A 71 67.89 -49.81 30.15
C MET A 71 66.69 -49.86 29.17
N GLU A 72 65.74 -50.77 29.37
CA GLU A 72 64.53 -50.83 28.53
C GLU A 72 63.59 -49.64 28.78
N ALA A 73 63.40 -49.25 30.05
CA ALA A 73 62.66 -48.03 30.39
C ALA A 73 63.30 -46.77 29.76
N GLU A 74 64.63 -46.69 29.72
CA GLU A 74 65.34 -45.60 29.03
C GLU A 74 65.13 -45.60 27.52
N LYS A 75 65.07 -46.76 26.85
CA LYS A 75 64.72 -46.84 25.42
C LYS A 75 63.31 -46.32 25.18
N GLN A 76 62.34 -46.73 26.00
CA GLN A 76 60.95 -46.27 25.89
C GLN A 76 60.84 -44.76 26.13
N ILE A 77 61.55 -44.22 27.14
CA ILE A 77 61.62 -42.76 27.37
C ILE A 77 62.20 -42.03 26.15
N LYS A 78 63.30 -42.53 25.56
CA LYS A 78 63.92 -41.95 24.35
C LYS A 78 63.00 -42.05 23.12
N PHE A 79 62.27 -43.15 22.97
CA PHE A 79 61.26 -43.32 21.92
C PHE A 79 60.12 -42.30 22.07
N PHE A 80 59.51 -42.19 23.25
CA PHE A 80 58.44 -41.21 23.50
C PHE A 80 58.95 -39.76 23.36
N GLN A 81 60.18 -39.45 23.77
CA GLN A 81 60.82 -38.16 23.52
C GLN A 81 60.94 -37.87 22.01
N GLY A 82 61.32 -38.86 21.20
CA GLY A 82 61.37 -38.76 19.75
C GLY A 82 59.99 -38.52 19.13
N CYS A 83 58.97 -39.30 19.52
CA CYS A 83 57.59 -39.12 19.05
C CYS A 83 57.01 -37.74 19.43
N VAL A 84 57.26 -37.28 20.65
CA VAL A 84 56.81 -35.95 21.11
C VAL A 84 57.54 -34.83 20.36
N ALA A 85 58.85 -34.95 20.11
CA ALA A 85 59.59 -33.98 19.31
C ALA A 85 59.11 -33.93 17.85
N ALA A 86 58.83 -35.08 17.24
CA ALA A 86 58.26 -35.16 15.90
C ALA A 86 56.88 -34.50 15.83
N ALA A 87 55.96 -34.83 16.75
CA ALA A 87 54.62 -34.24 16.81
C ALA A 87 54.63 -32.72 17.03
N PHE A 88 55.58 -32.19 17.80
CA PHE A 88 55.78 -30.73 17.91
C PHE A 88 56.32 -30.13 16.60
N SER A 89 57.28 -30.78 15.93
CA SER A 89 57.80 -30.30 14.65
C SER A 89 56.74 -30.30 13.54
N GLU A 90 55.87 -31.32 13.50
CA GLU A 90 54.74 -31.41 12.57
C GLU A 90 53.69 -30.32 12.84
N ARG A 91 53.35 -30.10 14.12
CA ARG A 91 52.46 -29.02 14.55
C ARG A 91 53.01 -27.65 14.13
N ASP A 92 54.28 -27.40 14.40
CA ASP A 92 54.89 -26.08 14.18
C ASP A 92 55.04 -25.78 12.68
N GLN A 93 55.35 -26.79 11.86
CA GLN A 93 55.29 -26.70 10.40
C GLN A 93 53.86 -26.39 9.90
N ALA A 94 52.85 -27.11 10.42
CA ALA A 94 51.45 -26.89 10.03
C ALA A 94 50.92 -25.50 10.43
N ILE A 95 51.38 -24.94 11.55
CA ILE A 95 51.08 -23.55 11.96
C ILE A 95 51.67 -22.56 10.95
N ILE A 96 52.96 -22.68 10.62
CA ILE A 96 53.64 -21.79 9.66
C ILE A 96 52.99 -21.85 8.27
N GLU A 97 52.57 -23.04 7.82
CA GLU A 97 51.85 -23.20 6.56
C GLU A 97 50.46 -22.56 6.61
N ALA A 98 49.72 -22.70 7.71
CA ALA A 98 48.42 -22.05 7.89
C ALA A 98 48.52 -20.52 7.98
N GLU A 99 49.52 -19.99 8.68
CA GLU A 99 49.79 -18.54 8.76
C GLU A 99 50.11 -17.96 7.38
N LYS A 100 50.98 -18.63 6.61
CA LYS A 100 51.31 -18.23 5.22
C LYS A 100 50.10 -18.25 4.28
N VAL A 101 49.18 -19.21 4.44
CA VAL A 101 47.92 -19.23 3.69
C VAL A 101 47.01 -18.08 4.11
N LYS A 102 46.93 -17.76 5.41
CA LYS A 102 46.16 -16.64 5.95
C LYS A 102 46.68 -15.28 5.46
N GLU A 103 47.99 -15.04 5.47
CA GLU A 103 48.60 -13.83 4.87
C GLU A 103 48.24 -13.70 3.37
N GLY A 104 48.33 -14.81 2.63
CA GLY A 104 47.93 -14.86 1.22
C GLY A 104 46.44 -14.55 1.00
N GLN A 105 45.57 -15.01 1.90
CA GLN A 105 44.14 -14.71 1.89
C GLN A 105 43.86 -13.23 2.19
N GLU A 106 44.51 -12.64 3.20
CA GLU A 106 44.33 -11.21 3.57
C GLU A 106 44.78 -10.28 2.42
N VAL A 107 45.91 -10.59 1.78
CA VAL A 107 46.36 -9.89 0.56
C VAL A 107 45.40 -10.07 -0.62
N MET A 108 44.69 -11.20 -0.71
CA MET A 108 43.67 -11.43 -1.73
C MET A 108 42.37 -10.66 -1.43
N GLN A 109 41.95 -10.62 -0.17
CA GLN A 109 40.77 -9.87 0.28
C GLN A 109 40.92 -8.37 0.02
N GLN A 110 42.09 -7.78 0.32
CA GLN A 110 42.35 -6.38 -0.03
C GLN A 110 42.23 -6.12 -1.54
N LYS A 111 42.79 -7.00 -2.38
CA LYS A 111 42.70 -6.87 -3.85
C LYS A 111 41.27 -7.02 -4.38
N ILE A 112 40.43 -7.83 -3.74
CA ILE A 112 39.00 -7.93 -4.09
C ILE A 112 38.30 -6.61 -3.77
N PHE A 113 38.49 -6.09 -2.55
CA PHE A 113 37.94 -4.79 -2.14
C PHE A 113 38.40 -3.63 -3.07
N ASP A 114 39.69 -3.58 -3.42
CA ASP A 114 40.24 -2.60 -4.36
C ASP A 114 39.62 -2.69 -5.77
N LEU A 115 39.17 -3.89 -6.19
CA LEU A 115 38.47 -4.11 -7.45
C LEU A 115 36.98 -3.78 -7.37
N GLU A 116 36.32 -4.06 -6.23
CA GLU A 116 34.91 -3.74 -5.97
C GLU A 116 34.69 -2.23 -5.96
N ASN A 117 35.53 -1.47 -5.24
CA ASN A 117 35.47 0.00 -5.23
C ASN A 117 35.63 0.59 -6.65
N ARG A 118 36.60 0.10 -7.42
CA ARG A 118 36.83 0.55 -8.81
C ARG A 118 35.71 0.16 -9.77
N LEU A 119 34.98 -0.91 -9.50
CA LEU A 119 33.79 -1.28 -10.26
C LEU A 119 32.64 -0.30 -9.97
N GLU A 120 32.43 0.09 -8.72
CA GLU A 120 31.45 1.11 -8.34
C GLU A 120 31.78 2.49 -8.94
N GLU A 121 33.04 2.94 -8.86
CA GLU A 121 33.53 4.17 -9.51
C GLU A 121 33.22 4.19 -11.02
N LEU A 122 33.57 3.11 -11.73
CA LEU A 122 33.32 2.99 -13.17
C LEU A 122 31.82 2.91 -13.49
N GLN A 123 31.02 2.27 -12.64
CA GLN A 123 29.57 2.19 -12.81
C GLN A 123 28.89 3.56 -12.62
N LEU A 124 29.37 4.37 -11.67
CA LEU A 124 28.92 5.75 -11.48
C LEU A 124 29.31 6.64 -12.66
N ALA A 125 30.56 6.58 -13.11
CA ALA A 125 31.05 7.33 -14.26
C ALA A 125 30.26 7.02 -15.55
N TYR A 126 30.01 5.74 -15.84
CA TYR A 126 29.18 5.31 -16.97
C TYR A 126 27.72 5.81 -16.88
N GLN A 127 27.15 5.86 -15.67
CA GLN A 127 25.82 6.44 -15.46
C GLN A 127 25.78 7.95 -15.63
N GLU A 128 26.89 8.66 -15.45
CA GLU A 128 27.01 10.09 -15.71
C GLU A 128 27.23 10.38 -17.21
N GLU A 129 28.18 9.69 -17.84
CA GLU A 129 28.44 9.76 -19.29
C GLU A 129 27.16 9.48 -20.09
N LYS A 130 26.36 8.47 -19.68
CA LYS A 130 25.07 8.19 -20.31
C LYS A 130 24.09 9.37 -20.21
N LYS A 131 24.03 10.08 -19.07
CA LYS A 131 23.13 11.26 -18.92
C LYS A 131 23.53 12.38 -19.86
N VAL A 132 24.85 12.59 -20.06
CA VAL A 132 25.38 13.57 -21.01
C VAL A 132 25.01 13.17 -22.44
N HIS A 133 25.21 11.89 -22.81
CA HIS A 133 24.80 11.36 -24.11
C HIS A 133 23.29 11.52 -24.38
N ASP A 134 22.45 11.22 -23.38
CA ASP A 134 20.99 11.39 -23.44
C ASP A 134 20.57 12.89 -23.53
N ILE A 135 21.45 13.84 -23.23
CA ILE A 135 21.25 15.30 -23.44
C ILE A 135 21.71 15.69 -24.85
N ASP A 136 22.94 15.34 -25.23
CA ASP A 136 23.52 15.64 -26.54
C ASP A 136 22.67 15.09 -27.70
N GLN A 137 22.07 13.92 -27.52
CA GLN A 137 21.15 13.33 -28.51
C GLN A 137 19.89 14.20 -28.73
N LYS A 138 19.38 14.85 -27.67
CA LYS A 138 18.21 15.76 -27.74
C LYS A 138 18.59 17.11 -28.33
N GLU A 139 19.75 17.65 -27.95
CA GLU A 139 20.36 18.84 -28.55
C GLU A 139 20.49 18.66 -30.07
N LEU A 140 21.09 17.54 -30.51
CA LEU A 140 21.28 17.18 -31.91
C LEU A 140 19.95 17.03 -32.67
N PHE A 141 18.91 16.49 -32.04
CA PHE A 141 17.57 16.40 -32.65
C PHE A 141 16.96 17.79 -32.85
N ARG A 142 16.96 18.64 -31.81
CA ARG A 142 16.48 20.04 -31.88
C ARG A 142 17.20 20.83 -32.97
N PHE A 143 18.52 20.70 -33.09
CA PHE A 143 19.28 21.40 -34.14
C PHE A 143 18.95 20.89 -35.55
N LYS A 144 18.60 19.61 -35.74
CA LYS A 144 18.10 19.11 -37.02
C LYS A 144 16.74 19.72 -37.39
N GLU A 145 15.78 19.72 -36.47
CA GLU A 145 14.46 20.34 -36.70
C GLU A 145 14.57 21.84 -37.08
N GLN A 146 15.50 22.56 -36.43
CA GLN A 146 15.82 23.96 -36.75
C GLN A 146 16.46 24.11 -38.14
N ASN A 147 17.44 23.27 -38.48
CA ASN A 147 18.08 23.30 -39.80
C ASN A 147 17.10 23.00 -40.94
N GLU A 148 16.20 22.01 -40.77
CA GLU A 148 15.12 21.76 -41.73
C GLU A 148 14.16 22.95 -41.86
N ALA A 149 13.89 23.67 -40.76
CA ALA A 149 13.06 24.87 -40.81
C ALA A 149 13.74 26.00 -41.60
N PHE A 150 15.05 26.21 -41.41
CA PHE A 150 15.83 27.16 -42.20
C PHE A 150 15.93 26.74 -43.67
N GLU A 151 16.11 25.45 -43.97
CA GLU A 151 16.09 24.93 -45.34
C GLU A 151 14.75 25.18 -46.04
N ARG A 152 13.62 24.94 -45.37
CA ARG A 152 12.28 25.25 -45.90
C ARG A 152 12.13 26.75 -46.21
N VAL A 153 12.66 27.62 -45.34
CA VAL A 153 12.64 29.08 -45.55
C VAL A 153 13.54 29.51 -46.72
N ILE A 154 14.77 29.00 -46.80
CA ILE A 154 15.72 29.28 -47.90
C ILE A 154 15.15 28.83 -49.25
N ASN A 155 14.64 27.59 -49.34
CA ASN A 155 13.99 27.11 -50.54
C ASN A 155 12.79 28.00 -50.92
N LYS A 156 11.98 28.46 -49.96
CA LYS A 156 10.81 29.30 -50.28
C LYS A 156 11.15 30.70 -50.78
N PHE A 157 12.17 31.35 -50.22
CA PHE A 157 12.68 32.61 -50.78
C PHE A 157 13.31 32.42 -52.16
N TYR A 158 14.00 31.29 -52.38
CA TYR A 158 14.57 30.94 -53.68
C TYR A 158 13.48 30.68 -54.74
N GLU A 159 12.40 29.96 -54.40
CA GLU A 159 11.22 29.81 -55.26
C GLU A 159 10.62 31.15 -55.69
N ILE A 160 10.47 32.10 -54.75
CA ILE A 160 9.92 33.44 -55.03
C ILE A 160 10.83 34.21 -56.01
N ARG A 161 12.15 34.18 -55.76
CA ARG A 161 13.18 34.76 -56.65
C ARG A 161 13.17 34.12 -58.05
N GLN A 162 13.05 32.80 -58.14
CA GLN A 162 13.00 32.07 -59.42
C GLN A 162 11.70 32.35 -60.18
N SER A 163 10.56 32.41 -59.48
CA SER A 163 9.25 32.72 -60.06
C SER A 163 9.23 34.09 -60.73
N ALA A 164 9.94 35.08 -60.17
CA ALA A 164 10.12 36.41 -60.78
C ALA A 164 11.04 36.42 -62.02
N ARG A 165 11.75 35.31 -62.31
CA ARG A 165 12.62 35.14 -63.49
C ARG A 165 12.06 34.16 -64.54
N GLY A 166 11.04 33.36 -64.20
CA GLY A 166 10.33 32.49 -65.15
C GLY A 166 11.00 31.13 -65.45
N HIS A 167 12.07 30.77 -64.75
CA HIS A 167 12.76 29.47 -64.85
C HIS A 167 12.96 28.87 -63.46
N SER A 168 12.93 27.54 -63.38
CA SER A 168 13.17 26.77 -62.16
C SER A 168 14.35 25.82 -62.36
N GLU A 169 15.55 26.27 -62.02
CA GLU A 169 16.72 25.40 -61.90
C GLU A 169 16.73 24.77 -60.51
N ASP A 170 16.97 23.45 -60.42
CA ASP A 170 17.15 22.77 -59.15
C ASP A 170 18.61 22.87 -58.70
N SER A 171 18.87 23.89 -57.90
CA SER A 171 20.17 24.15 -57.29
C SER A 171 20.29 23.47 -55.93
N ASN A 172 21.50 23.09 -55.53
CA ASN A 172 21.73 22.61 -54.16
C ASN A 172 21.50 23.75 -53.13
N LEU A 173 21.39 23.41 -51.85
CA LEU A 173 21.08 24.39 -50.80
C LEU A 173 22.19 25.47 -50.63
N GLU A 174 23.45 25.11 -50.92
CA GLU A 174 24.61 26.00 -50.83
C GLU A 174 24.48 27.14 -51.87
N ASP A 175 24.26 26.79 -53.14
CA ASP A 175 24.01 27.75 -54.22
C ASP A 175 22.75 28.59 -53.99
N LYS A 176 21.72 28.02 -53.34
CA LYS A 176 20.47 28.72 -52.99
C LYS A 176 20.69 29.86 -51.99
N TYR A 177 21.34 29.62 -50.85
CA TYR A 177 21.59 30.73 -49.90
C TYR A 177 22.63 31.72 -50.44
N ALA A 178 23.68 31.24 -51.12
CA ALA A 178 24.70 32.11 -51.72
C ALA A 178 24.09 33.07 -52.74
N CYS A 179 23.13 32.58 -53.54
CA CYS A 179 22.32 33.41 -54.42
C CYS A 179 21.53 34.50 -53.66
N LEU A 180 20.82 34.12 -52.58
CA LEU A 180 19.95 35.02 -51.83
C LEU A 180 20.73 36.10 -51.04
N LEU A 181 21.88 35.76 -50.46
CA LEU A 181 22.76 36.72 -49.77
C LEU A 181 23.35 37.78 -50.70
N GLN A 182 23.42 37.50 -52.01
CA GLN A 182 23.93 38.43 -53.03
C GLN A 182 22.84 39.33 -53.65
N ASP A 183 21.58 39.26 -53.19
CA ASP A 183 20.54 40.14 -53.70
C ASP A 183 20.65 41.56 -53.10
N PRO A 184 20.57 42.62 -53.93
CA PRO A 184 20.49 44.00 -53.43
C PRO A 184 19.17 44.21 -52.69
N THR A 185 19.17 45.03 -51.63
CA THR A 185 18.03 45.23 -50.72
C THR A 185 16.77 45.72 -51.45
N GLU A 186 16.95 46.50 -52.52
CA GLU A 186 15.88 46.99 -53.39
C GLU A 186 15.08 45.87 -54.05
N ARG A 187 15.69 44.69 -54.29
CA ARG A 187 15.00 43.52 -54.85
C ARG A 187 13.98 42.91 -53.90
N TRP A 188 14.17 43.10 -52.59
CA TRP A 188 13.28 42.64 -51.53
C TRP A 188 12.44 43.77 -50.93
N ASN A 189 12.44 44.95 -51.56
CA ASN A 189 11.58 46.06 -51.17
C ASN A 189 10.19 45.95 -51.83
N PHE A 190 9.15 45.71 -51.03
CA PHE A 190 7.77 45.56 -51.48
C PHE A 190 6.87 46.79 -51.19
N SER A 191 7.45 47.88 -50.66
CA SER A 191 6.68 49.03 -50.12
C SER A 191 5.93 49.85 -51.19
N ASP A 192 6.39 49.86 -52.44
CA ASP A 192 5.89 50.80 -53.43
C ASP A 192 4.44 50.51 -53.87
N ASN A 193 3.52 51.40 -53.48
CA ASN A 193 2.08 51.45 -53.78
C ASN A 193 1.19 50.27 -53.34
N ARG A 194 1.69 49.03 -53.17
CA ARG A 194 0.88 47.90 -52.69
C ARG A 194 0.65 47.95 -51.18
N GLU A 195 1.62 48.49 -50.44
CA GLU A 195 1.60 48.57 -48.98
C GLU A 195 0.35 49.30 -48.46
N THR A 196 0.01 50.46 -49.03
CA THR A 196 -1.19 51.25 -48.66
C THR A 196 -2.52 50.50 -48.83
N ALA A 197 -2.60 49.51 -49.74
CA ALA A 197 -3.78 48.66 -49.90
C ALA A 197 -3.77 47.51 -48.88
N THR A 198 -2.61 46.86 -48.72
CA THR A 198 -2.41 45.79 -47.73
C THR A 198 -2.66 46.28 -46.29
N SER A 199 -2.11 47.44 -45.90
CA SER A 199 -2.33 48.02 -44.57
C SER A 199 -3.78 48.38 -44.29
N LYS A 200 -4.56 48.80 -45.30
CA LYS A 200 -6.02 49.02 -45.14
C LYS A 200 -6.77 47.72 -44.91
N TYR A 201 -6.40 46.65 -45.60
CA TYR A 201 -6.98 45.33 -45.40
C TYR A 201 -6.61 44.75 -44.02
N ILE A 202 -5.35 44.88 -43.60
CA ILE A 202 -4.88 44.50 -42.26
C ILE A 202 -5.67 45.25 -41.18
N ALA A 203 -5.79 46.58 -41.28
CA ALA A 203 -6.53 47.37 -40.29
C ALA A 203 -8.03 46.97 -40.20
N SER A 204 -8.64 46.57 -41.32
CA SER A 204 -10.01 46.03 -41.33
C SER A 204 -10.09 44.70 -40.56
N LEU A 205 -9.18 43.77 -40.84
CA LEU A 205 -9.10 42.49 -40.13
C LEU A 205 -8.78 42.67 -38.63
N GLU A 206 -7.93 43.62 -38.27
CA GLU A 206 -7.57 43.89 -36.88
C GLU A 206 -8.77 44.41 -36.07
N GLU A 207 -9.60 45.28 -36.64
CA GLU A 207 -10.82 45.78 -36.00
C GLU A 207 -11.93 44.71 -35.98
N GLU A 208 -12.08 43.89 -37.02
CA GLU A 208 -12.96 42.71 -37.00
C GLU A 208 -12.54 41.70 -35.91
N LEU A 209 -11.24 41.39 -35.80
CA LEU A 209 -10.71 40.53 -34.73
C LEU A 209 -10.88 41.14 -33.34
N LYS A 210 -10.81 42.47 -33.21
CA LYS A 210 -11.06 43.21 -31.96
C LYS A 210 -12.55 43.15 -31.57
N SER A 211 -13.45 43.33 -32.52
CA SER A 211 -14.89 43.14 -32.33
C SER A 211 -15.24 41.69 -31.95
N LEU A 212 -14.65 40.71 -32.65
CA LEU A 212 -14.84 39.29 -32.36
C LEU A 212 -14.34 38.91 -30.96
N ARG A 213 -13.16 39.39 -30.54
CA ARG A 213 -12.65 39.19 -29.17
C ARG A 213 -13.63 39.72 -28.11
N TYR A 214 -14.15 40.94 -28.30
CA TYR A 214 -15.15 41.51 -27.39
C TYR A 214 -16.46 40.68 -27.35
N MET A 215 -16.95 40.19 -28.50
CA MET A 215 -18.11 39.30 -28.55
C MET A 215 -17.86 37.98 -27.83
N VAL A 216 -16.67 37.37 -28.00
CA VAL A 216 -16.28 36.14 -27.30
C VAL A 216 -16.19 36.35 -25.78
N GLU A 217 -15.57 37.44 -25.33
CA GLU A 217 -15.48 37.79 -23.89
C GLU A 217 -16.87 38.00 -23.26
N ASN A 218 -17.75 38.72 -23.96
CA ASN A 218 -19.14 38.91 -23.53
C ASN A 218 -19.91 37.58 -23.45
N LEU A 219 -19.76 36.70 -24.44
CA LEU A 219 -20.37 35.36 -24.42
C LEU A 219 -19.82 34.49 -23.27
N GLN A 220 -18.51 34.53 -23.01
CA GLN A 220 -17.89 33.83 -21.87
C GLN A 220 -18.38 34.38 -20.53
N ASN A 221 -18.58 35.70 -20.41
CA ASN A 221 -19.18 36.30 -19.22
C ASN A 221 -20.63 35.86 -19.01
N ASN A 222 -21.44 35.88 -20.06
CA ASN A 222 -22.84 35.46 -20.00
C ASN A 222 -22.97 33.96 -19.67
N LEU A 223 -22.10 33.11 -20.22
CA LEU A 223 -22.03 31.69 -19.87
C LEU A 223 -21.65 31.48 -18.39
N ARG A 224 -20.66 32.22 -17.87
CA ARG A 224 -20.24 32.18 -16.46
C ARG A 224 -21.40 32.53 -15.51
N VAL A 225 -22.16 33.59 -15.81
CA VAL A 225 -23.34 33.98 -15.03
C VAL A 225 -24.48 32.95 -15.19
N GLY A 226 -24.69 32.40 -16.38
CA GLY A 226 -25.68 31.35 -16.63
C GLY A 226 -25.45 30.10 -15.78
N VAL A 227 -24.21 29.62 -15.71
CA VAL A 227 -23.82 28.46 -14.88
C VAL A 227 -23.97 28.74 -13.37
N GLU A 228 -23.82 29.99 -12.94
CA GLU A 228 -24.09 30.40 -11.56
C GLU A 228 -25.59 30.40 -11.22
N ILE A 229 -26.42 30.89 -12.15
CA ILE A 229 -27.89 30.82 -12.03
C ILE A 229 -28.36 29.35 -12.01
N GLU A 230 -27.85 28.50 -12.91
CA GLU A 230 -28.15 27.07 -12.95
C GLU A 230 -27.83 26.41 -11.61
N ARG A 231 -26.63 26.65 -11.06
CA ARG A 231 -26.18 26.11 -9.77
C ARG A 231 -27.12 26.50 -8.62
N HIS A 232 -27.55 27.77 -8.58
CA HIS A 232 -28.48 28.28 -7.56
C HIS A 232 -29.88 27.68 -7.68
N LEU A 233 -30.40 27.56 -8.92
CA LEU A 233 -31.69 26.94 -9.17
C LEU A 233 -31.67 25.44 -8.83
N LYS A 234 -30.62 24.71 -9.21
CA LYS A 234 -30.42 23.29 -8.88
C LYS A 234 -30.36 23.05 -7.38
N GLY A 235 -29.63 23.90 -6.63
CA GLY A 235 -29.62 23.86 -5.17
C GLY A 235 -30.99 24.11 -4.54
N LYS A 236 -31.79 25.04 -5.10
CA LYS A 236 -33.17 25.27 -4.68
C LYS A 236 -34.09 24.08 -4.96
N VAL A 237 -33.93 23.40 -6.10
CA VAL A 237 -34.73 22.21 -6.45
C VAL A 237 -34.47 21.10 -5.43
N CYS A 238 -33.21 20.75 -5.14
CA CYS A 238 -32.90 19.70 -4.16
C CYS A 238 -33.41 20.01 -2.75
N LEU A 239 -33.36 21.28 -2.32
CA LEU A 239 -33.94 21.73 -1.04
C LEU A 239 -35.50 21.72 -1.01
N LEU A 240 -36.16 21.67 -2.16
CA LEU A 240 -37.61 21.48 -2.27
C LEU A 240 -37.97 19.98 -2.31
N GLU A 241 -37.19 19.17 -3.04
CA GLU A 241 -37.31 17.71 -3.08
C GLU A 241 -37.15 17.09 -1.67
N GLU A 242 -36.13 17.50 -0.91
CA GLU A 242 -35.92 17.04 0.48
C GLU A 242 -37.11 17.40 1.40
N LYS A 243 -37.65 18.62 1.27
CA LYS A 243 -38.83 19.06 2.02
C LYS A 243 -40.09 18.31 1.63
N GLN A 244 -40.27 18.02 0.34
CA GLN A 244 -41.39 17.23 -0.15
C GLN A 244 -41.32 15.81 0.42
N ILE A 245 -40.19 15.11 0.28
CA ILE A 245 -39.99 13.76 0.83
C ILE A 245 -40.25 13.72 2.35
N THR A 246 -39.78 14.73 3.08
CA THR A 246 -40.00 14.86 4.53
C THR A 246 -41.49 15.08 4.87
N SER A 247 -42.18 15.94 4.12
CA SER A 247 -43.61 16.20 4.27
C SER A 247 -44.44 14.95 3.96
N ASP A 248 -44.16 14.29 2.83
CA ASP A 248 -44.86 13.08 2.39
C ASP A 248 -44.66 11.93 3.38
N TYR A 249 -43.46 11.76 3.95
CA TYR A 249 -43.24 10.80 5.04
C TYR A 249 -44.11 11.12 6.27
N MET A 250 -44.14 12.37 6.72
CA MET A 250 -44.92 12.79 7.88
C MET A 250 -46.43 12.64 7.66
N MET A 251 -46.93 13.01 6.47
CA MET A 251 -48.32 12.83 6.07
C MET A 251 -48.70 11.34 6.00
N ASN A 252 -47.91 10.50 5.33
CA ASN A 252 -48.18 9.06 5.24
C ASN A 252 -48.12 8.37 6.61
N LYS A 253 -47.23 8.80 7.51
CA LYS A 253 -47.17 8.33 8.90
C LYS A 253 -48.42 8.72 9.69
N GLY A 254 -48.89 9.97 9.55
CA GLY A 254 -50.11 10.46 10.17
C GLY A 254 -51.37 9.72 9.67
N LEU A 255 -51.51 9.58 8.34
CA LEU A 255 -52.59 8.83 7.71
C LEU A 255 -52.59 7.35 8.11
N SER A 256 -51.41 6.73 8.20
CA SER A 256 -51.28 5.34 8.66
C SER A 256 -51.69 5.20 10.14
N GLY A 257 -51.28 6.14 11.00
CA GLY A 257 -51.71 6.19 12.40
C GLY A 257 -53.24 6.33 12.55
N LEU A 258 -53.84 7.26 11.81
CA LEU A 258 -55.29 7.48 11.79
C LEU A 258 -56.05 6.25 11.27
N ARG A 259 -55.57 5.62 10.19
CA ARG A 259 -56.13 4.38 9.64
C ARG A 259 -56.08 3.24 10.66
N ASN A 260 -54.95 3.08 11.36
CA ASN A 260 -54.79 2.05 12.39
C ASN A 260 -55.73 2.31 13.58
N PHE A 261 -55.83 3.54 14.07
CA PHE A 261 -56.75 3.92 15.14
C PHE A 261 -58.22 3.68 14.76
N HIS A 262 -58.61 4.07 13.54
CA HIS A 262 -59.96 3.80 13.02
C HIS A 262 -60.24 2.29 12.91
N THR A 263 -59.29 1.50 12.39
CA THR A 263 -59.41 0.03 12.35
C THR A 263 -59.53 -0.57 13.75
N GLN A 264 -58.73 -0.10 14.72
CA GLN A 264 -58.82 -0.52 16.11
C GLN A 264 -60.22 -0.23 16.68
N LYS A 265 -60.71 1.02 16.59
CA LYS A 265 -62.02 1.41 17.13
C LYS A 265 -63.18 0.67 16.45
N LYS A 266 -63.09 0.41 15.14
CA LYS A 266 -64.05 -0.45 14.43
C LYS A 266 -64.07 -1.87 14.99
N ASN A 267 -62.90 -2.45 15.27
CA ASN A 267 -62.79 -3.81 15.82
C ASN A 267 -63.28 -3.89 17.28
N GLU A 268 -62.95 -2.89 18.12
CA GLU A 268 -63.48 -2.79 19.49
C GLU A 268 -65.02 -2.73 19.49
N ILE A 269 -65.63 -1.89 18.65
CA ILE A 269 -67.09 -1.80 18.51
C ILE A 269 -67.68 -3.12 18.00
N MET A 270 -67.04 -3.77 17.02
CA MET A 270 -67.51 -5.06 16.50
C MET A 270 -67.49 -6.16 17.56
N ASN A 271 -66.43 -6.23 18.37
CA ASN A 271 -66.31 -7.21 19.45
C ASN A 271 -67.42 -7.01 20.50
N LEU A 272 -67.63 -5.77 20.96
CA LEU A 272 -68.70 -5.44 21.91
C LEU A 272 -70.10 -5.81 21.37
N LEU A 273 -70.36 -5.60 20.08
CA LEU A 273 -71.63 -6.02 19.46
C LEU A 273 -71.80 -7.54 19.38
N VAL A 274 -70.71 -8.30 19.19
CA VAL A 274 -70.72 -9.78 19.19
C VAL A 274 -70.88 -10.34 20.61
N GLU A 275 -70.22 -9.72 21.60
CA GLU A 275 -70.33 -10.06 23.02
C GLU A 275 -71.76 -9.80 23.54
N GLU A 276 -72.34 -8.63 23.24
CA GLU A 276 -73.71 -8.31 23.60
C GLU A 276 -74.73 -9.17 22.85
N GLY A 277 -74.53 -9.45 21.56
CA GLY A 277 -75.36 -10.38 20.80
C GLY A 277 -75.36 -11.79 21.41
N SER A 278 -74.20 -12.24 21.90
CA SER A 278 -74.05 -13.52 22.59
C SER A 278 -74.69 -13.52 23.98
N ARG A 279 -74.58 -12.41 24.73
CA ARG A 279 -75.22 -12.22 26.04
C ARG A 279 -76.75 -12.21 25.93
N ILE A 280 -77.30 -11.47 24.97
CA ILE A 280 -78.74 -11.46 24.66
C ILE A 280 -79.18 -12.86 24.19
N GLY A 281 -78.34 -13.58 23.43
CA GLY A 281 -78.57 -14.97 23.06
C GLY A 281 -78.72 -15.91 24.26
N SER A 282 -77.81 -15.82 25.25
CA SER A 282 -77.92 -16.59 26.50
C SER A 282 -79.19 -16.26 27.27
N MET A 283 -79.44 -14.96 27.49
CA MET A 283 -80.64 -14.49 28.18
C MET A 283 -81.93 -14.94 27.48
N LEU A 284 -81.96 -14.99 26.14
CA LEU A 284 -83.10 -15.50 25.39
C LEU A 284 -83.29 -17.01 25.56
N VAL A 285 -82.21 -17.79 25.61
CA VAL A 285 -82.28 -19.24 25.90
C VAL A 285 -82.74 -19.50 27.33
N GLU A 286 -82.22 -18.76 28.31
CA GLU A 286 -82.63 -18.81 29.72
C GLU A 286 -84.10 -18.41 29.89
N VAL A 287 -84.56 -17.35 29.24
CA VAL A 287 -85.97 -16.94 29.23
C VAL A 287 -86.84 -17.96 28.51
N GLN A 288 -86.39 -18.57 27.42
CA GLN A 288 -87.14 -19.63 26.73
C GLN A 288 -87.23 -20.91 27.58
N GLU A 289 -86.17 -21.25 28.33
CA GLU A 289 -86.17 -22.36 29.28
C GLU A 289 -87.09 -22.07 30.47
N LYS A 290 -87.02 -20.87 31.04
CA LYS A 290 -87.98 -20.42 32.07
C LYS A 290 -89.41 -20.34 31.53
N MET A 291 -89.63 -20.00 30.26
CA MET A 291 -90.94 -20.08 29.63
C MET A 291 -91.42 -21.52 29.41
N ARG A 292 -90.54 -22.49 29.16
CA ARG A 292 -90.90 -23.92 29.15
C ARG A 292 -91.25 -24.42 30.55
N GLU A 293 -90.47 -24.05 31.56
CA GLU A 293 -90.77 -24.31 32.98
C GLU A 293 -92.09 -23.65 33.40
N PHE A 294 -92.36 -22.42 32.99
CA PHE A 294 -93.67 -21.79 33.16
C PHE A 294 -94.77 -22.41 32.29
N HIS A 295 -94.51 -23.07 31.16
CA HIS A 295 -95.56 -23.86 30.48
C HIS A 295 -95.81 -25.22 31.15
N LEU A 296 -94.93 -25.66 32.08
CA LEU A 296 -95.19 -26.76 33.01
C LEU A 296 -95.85 -26.30 34.32
N ASN A 297 -95.60 -25.06 34.75
CA ASN A 297 -96.04 -24.54 36.06
C ASN A 297 -97.21 -23.53 35.98
N LYS A 298 -97.47 -22.93 34.82
CA LYS A 298 -98.46 -21.86 34.61
C LYS A 298 -99.75 -22.35 33.96
N ASP A 299 -100.24 -23.46 34.50
CA ASP A 299 -101.67 -23.71 34.56
C ASP A 299 -102.37 -22.71 35.58
N LEU A 300 -102.02 -21.37 35.61
CA LEU A 300 -102.43 -20.27 36.58
C LEU A 300 -102.21 -18.73 36.19
N GLU A 301 -103.18 -17.80 36.39
CA GLU A 301 -103.09 -16.31 36.76
C GLU A 301 -102.50 -15.14 35.84
N GLY A 302 -102.74 -13.82 36.18
CA GLY A 302 -102.22 -12.57 35.51
C GLY A 302 -102.82 -11.14 35.89
N HIS A 303 -102.47 -10.05 35.14
CA HIS A 303 -102.94 -8.59 35.17
C HIS A 303 -102.18 -7.57 36.12
N VAL A 304 -102.20 -6.20 36.15
CA VAL A 304 -103.06 -5.02 35.69
C VAL A 304 -102.21 -3.72 35.30
N GLU A 305 -102.76 -2.48 35.19
CA GLU A 305 -102.26 -1.34 34.29
C GLU A 305 -102.83 0.13 34.52
N SER A 306 -102.23 1.25 33.96
CA SER A 306 -102.84 2.62 33.64
C SER A 306 -101.93 3.69 32.88
N THR A 307 -102.47 4.74 32.15
CA THR A 307 -101.75 5.67 31.15
C THR A 307 -102.38 7.08 30.79
N CYS A 308 -101.70 7.99 29.98
CA CYS A 308 -102.26 9.14 29.11
C CYS A 308 -101.23 10.05 28.30
N ASP A 309 -101.65 10.79 27.22
CA ASP A 309 -100.88 11.38 26.04
C ASP A 309 -101.53 12.71 25.41
N ASP A 310 -101.15 13.54 24.37
CA ASP A 310 -99.97 14.02 23.51
C ASP A 310 -100.35 15.21 22.49
N THR A 311 -99.45 15.74 21.58
CA THR A 311 -99.61 16.59 20.30
C THR A 311 -99.58 18.18 20.31
N GLU A 312 -99.36 19.05 19.26
CA GLU A 312 -98.59 19.20 17.95
C GLU A 312 -98.55 20.72 17.46
N CYS A 313 -97.59 21.21 16.60
CA CYS A 313 -97.69 22.48 15.78
C CYS A 313 -96.62 22.72 14.64
N ARG A 314 -96.84 23.65 13.67
CA ARG A 314 -96.09 23.94 12.38
C ARG A 314 -95.71 25.45 12.12
N ASP A 315 -95.52 25.96 10.87
CA ASP A 315 -94.32 26.06 9.97
C ASP A 315 -94.53 27.12 8.81
N VAL A 316 -93.51 27.83 8.27
CA VAL A 316 -93.61 28.88 7.17
C VAL A 316 -92.27 29.15 6.38
N HIS A 317 -92.33 29.51 5.08
CA HIS A 317 -91.19 29.92 4.20
C HIS A 317 -91.38 31.29 3.47
N ILE A 318 -90.28 31.97 3.05
CA ILE A 318 -90.24 33.13 2.10
C ILE A 318 -88.93 33.14 1.24
N SER A 319 -88.94 33.73 0.03
CA SER A 319 -87.80 33.97 -0.91
C SER A 319 -87.86 35.42 -1.52
N SER A 320 -87.04 35.96 -2.43
CA SER A 320 -86.09 35.44 -3.47
C SER A 320 -84.93 36.44 -3.77
N ASP A 321 -84.22 36.26 -4.89
CA ASP A 321 -82.97 36.94 -5.34
C ASP A 321 -83.05 38.42 -5.82
N ILE A 322 -81.87 39.04 -6.01
CA ILE A 322 -81.53 39.87 -7.20
C ILE A 322 -80.00 39.90 -7.43
N ASN A 323 -79.57 40.12 -8.68
CA ASN A 323 -78.19 39.94 -9.18
C ASN A 323 -77.55 41.27 -9.66
N ALA A 324 -76.22 41.39 -9.59
CA ALA A 324 -75.44 42.47 -10.22
C ALA A 324 -74.04 41.99 -10.65
N SER A 325 -73.61 42.35 -11.87
CA SER A 325 -72.35 41.91 -12.51
C SER A 325 -71.53 43.11 -13.01
N ILE A 326 -70.21 42.96 -13.07
CA ILE A 326 -69.27 43.76 -13.88
C ILE A 326 -67.93 42.98 -14.02
N GLY A 327 -67.24 43.12 -15.17
CA GLY A 327 -65.88 42.61 -15.40
C GLY A 327 -64.79 43.51 -14.76
N THR A 328 -63.51 43.50 -15.12
CA THR A 328 -62.72 42.77 -16.15
C THR A 328 -61.22 42.98 -15.75
N GLU A 329 -60.18 42.34 -16.30
CA GLU A 329 -59.98 41.48 -17.48
C GLU A 329 -58.84 40.46 -17.22
N VAL A 330 -58.26 39.87 -18.27
CA VAL A 330 -57.15 38.91 -18.23
C VAL A 330 -55.80 39.60 -18.41
N VAL A 331 -54.77 39.14 -17.67
CA VAL A 331 -53.37 39.20 -18.12
C VAL A 331 -52.74 37.82 -17.96
N VAL A 332 -52.41 37.18 -19.09
CA VAL A 332 -51.49 36.05 -19.16
C VAL A 332 -50.11 36.59 -19.47
N HIS A 333 -49.07 36.07 -18.82
CA HIS A 333 -47.72 36.11 -19.35
C HIS A 333 -46.86 34.93 -18.90
#